data_AF-A0A3D5CDA8-F1
#
_entry.id   AF-A0A3D5CDA8-F1
#
_cell.length_a   1.000
_cell.length_b   1.000
_cell.length_c   1.000
_cell.angle_alpha   90.00
_cell.angle_beta   90.00
_cell.angle_gamma   90.00
#
_symmetry.space_group_name_H-M   'P 1'
#
loop_
_entity.id
_entity.type
_entity.pdbx_description
1 polymer ?
#
loop_
_entity_poly.entity_id
_entity_poly.type
_entity_poly.pdbx_seq_one_letter_code
_entity_poly.pdbx_strand_id
1 'polypeptide(L)'
;GPAFQGTIKSATAFGILLGEGIGDTIRVSLSAPPAEEVKVGHQILQSLNLRERKLEIVSCPSCGRAQVDVYSLADNVTEGLKDMTVPLRVAVMGCVVNGPGEARDADLGVASGNGKGQIFVKGEVIKTVPESEIVATLIAEANRLADEMGPDAPLGTAQVVTS
;
A
#
# COMPACT_ATOMS: atom_id res chain seq x y z
N GLY A 1 -0.68 -1.31 25.63
CA GLY A 1 0.78 -1.60 25.71
C GLY A 1 1.54 -0.58 24.89
N PRO A 2 2.88 -0.48 25.00
CA PRO A 2 3.68 0.42 24.17
C PRO A 2 3.38 0.23 22.68
N ALA A 3 3.46 1.28 21.86
CA ALA A 3 2.93 1.32 20.49
C ALA A 3 3.20 0.04 19.68
N PHE A 4 4.47 -0.35 19.50
CA PHE A 4 4.83 -1.54 18.72
C PHE A 4 4.20 -2.84 19.24
N GLN A 5 4.37 -3.14 20.53
CA GLN A 5 3.82 -4.36 21.14
C GLN A 5 2.28 -4.33 21.21
N GLY A 6 1.71 -3.16 21.47
CA GLY A 6 0.26 -2.95 21.55
C GLY A 6 -0.42 -3.13 20.19
N THR A 7 0.19 -2.63 19.12
CA THR A 7 -0.27 -2.82 17.74
C THR A 7 -0.29 -4.30 17.39
N ILE A 8 0.81 -5.03 17.63
CA ILE A 8 0.89 -6.46 17.32
C ILE A 8 -0.19 -7.24 18.08
N LYS A 9 -0.30 -7.05 19.41
CA LYS A 9 -1.30 -7.76 20.23
C LYS A 9 -2.73 -7.45 19.78
N SER A 10 -3.03 -6.19 19.46
CA SER A 10 -4.37 -5.77 19.03
C SER A 10 -4.70 -6.36 17.66
N ALA A 11 -3.78 -6.29 16.70
CA ALA A 11 -3.95 -6.85 15.36
C ALA A 11 -4.14 -8.37 15.39
N THR A 12 -3.38 -9.09 16.23
CA THR A 12 -3.56 -10.54 16.41
C THR A 12 -4.94 -10.88 16.98
N ALA A 13 -5.37 -10.19 18.03
CA ALA A 13 -6.66 -10.47 18.67
C ALA A 13 -7.84 -10.13 17.75
N PHE A 14 -7.83 -8.93 17.15
CA PHE A 14 -8.89 -8.51 16.24
C PHE A 14 -8.89 -9.28 14.93
N GLY A 15 -7.72 -9.66 14.40
CA GLY A 15 -7.62 -10.48 13.18
C GLY A 15 -8.38 -11.80 13.27
N ILE A 16 -8.37 -12.44 14.45
CA ILE A 16 -9.11 -13.69 14.69
C ILE A 16 -10.62 -13.39 14.77
N LEU A 17 -11.03 -12.52 15.68
CA LEU A 17 -12.46 -12.26 15.93
C LEU A 17 -13.17 -11.68 14.70
N LEU A 18 -12.57 -10.65 14.08
CA LEU A 18 -13.15 -10.00 12.92
C LEU A 18 -13.11 -10.91 11.68
N GLY A 19 -12.12 -11.79 11.57
CA GLY A 19 -12.06 -12.81 10.52
C GLY A 19 -13.20 -13.84 10.62
N GLU A 20 -13.70 -14.08 11.83
CA GLU A 20 -14.89 -14.90 12.09
C GLU A 20 -16.21 -14.10 12.02
N GLY A 21 -16.15 -12.81 11.64
CA GLY A 21 -17.32 -11.93 11.57
C GLY A 21 -17.82 -11.44 12.93
N ILE A 22 -16.99 -11.48 13.98
CA ILE A 22 -17.35 -11.06 15.34
C ILE A 22 -16.82 -9.65 15.63
N GLY A 23 -17.73 -8.69 15.77
CA GLY A 23 -17.45 -7.34 16.28
C GLY A 23 -17.95 -6.22 15.37
N ASP A 24 -18.85 -5.39 15.88
CA ASP A 24 -19.44 -4.26 15.14
C ASP A 24 -18.61 -2.96 15.25
N THR A 25 -17.78 -2.87 16.29
CA THR A 25 -16.89 -1.73 16.53
C THR A 25 -15.64 -2.20 17.26
N ILE A 26 -14.50 -1.59 16.96
CA ILE A 26 -13.22 -1.87 17.64
C ILE A 26 -12.64 -0.61 18.25
N ARG A 27 -11.88 -0.82 19.33
CA ARG A 27 -11.00 0.20 19.92
C ARG A 27 -9.65 -0.43 20.19
N VAL A 28 -8.60 0.11 19.58
CA VAL A 28 -7.22 -0.26 19.89
C VAL A 28 -6.79 0.47 21.16
N SER A 29 -6.06 -0.19 22.07
CA SER A 29 -5.60 0.40 23.33
C SER A 29 -4.07 0.44 23.41
N LEU A 30 -3.50 1.62 23.22
CA LEU A 30 -2.06 1.86 23.16
C LEU A 30 -1.60 2.80 24.27
N SER A 31 -0.38 2.61 24.74
CA SER A 31 0.31 3.57 25.59
C SER A 31 1.00 4.61 24.70
N ALA A 32 0.20 5.34 23.91
CA ALA A 32 0.60 6.30 22.88
C ALA A 32 -0.48 7.39 22.73
N PRO A 33 -0.24 8.49 21.99
CA PRO A 33 -1.28 9.48 21.71
C PRO A 33 -2.53 8.82 21.09
N PRO A 34 -3.75 9.27 21.45
CA PRO A 34 -5.00 8.63 20.99
C PRO A 34 -5.14 8.54 19.46
N ALA A 35 -4.54 9.47 18.72
CA ALA A 35 -4.52 9.44 17.27
C ALA A 35 -3.86 8.15 16.72
N GLU A 36 -2.87 7.59 17.41
CA GLU A 36 -2.22 6.33 17.01
C GLU A 36 -3.15 5.13 17.18
N GLU A 37 -4.01 5.12 18.20
CA GLU A 37 -5.04 4.09 18.37
C GLU A 37 -5.99 4.05 17.17
N VAL A 38 -6.41 5.24 16.69
CA VAL A 38 -7.29 5.38 15.53
C VAL A 38 -6.60 4.92 14.24
N LYS A 39 -5.34 5.33 14.02
CA LYS A 39 -4.54 4.90 12.85
C LYS A 39 -4.41 3.39 12.80
N VAL A 40 -4.04 2.76 13.92
CA VAL A 40 -3.89 1.30 13.99
C VAL A 40 -5.23 0.59 13.80
N GLY A 41 -6.31 1.09 14.40
CA GLY A 41 -7.65 0.53 14.21
C GLY A 41 -8.10 0.55 12.75
N HIS A 42 -7.88 1.67 12.06
CA HIS A 42 -8.14 1.75 10.63
C HIS A 42 -7.30 0.77 9.82
N GLN A 43 -6.01 0.62 10.13
CA GLN A 43 -5.15 -0.30 9.40
C GLN A 43 -5.50 -1.78 9.61
N ILE A 44 -5.96 -2.17 10.80
CA ILE A 44 -6.46 -3.53 11.05
C ILE A 44 -7.67 -3.82 10.17
N LEU A 45 -8.67 -2.92 10.16
CA LEU A 45 -9.87 -3.09 9.33
C LEU A 45 -9.54 -3.11 7.84
N GLN A 46 -8.64 -2.23 7.39
CA GLN A 46 -8.18 -2.19 6.00
C GLN A 46 -7.43 -3.47 5.60
N SER A 47 -6.57 -4.01 6.47
CA SER A 47 -5.84 -5.25 6.23
C SER A 47 -6.77 -6.47 6.09
N LEU A 48 -7.89 -6.46 6.84
CA LEU A 48 -8.92 -7.50 6.79
C LEU A 48 -9.99 -7.27 5.72
N ASN A 49 -9.84 -6.26 4.85
CA ASN A 49 -10.85 -5.91 3.84
C ASN A 49 -12.21 -5.47 4.44
N LEU A 50 -12.27 -5.08 5.71
CA LEU A 50 -13.48 -4.65 6.42
C LEU A 50 -13.70 -3.13 6.37
N ARG A 51 -12.72 -2.39 5.85
CA ARG A 51 -12.78 -0.96 5.60
C ARG A 51 -12.01 -0.64 4.33
N GLU A 52 -12.50 0.32 3.58
CA GLU A 52 -11.86 0.78 2.35
C GLU A 52 -10.45 1.30 2.59
N ARG A 53 -9.54 0.90 1.68
CA ARG A 53 -8.18 1.41 1.62
C ARG A 53 -8.17 2.72 0.85
N LYS A 54 -7.58 3.77 1.43
CA LYS A 54 -7.30 5.00 0.67
C LYS A 54 -6.04 4.82 -0.16
N LEU A 55 -4.95 4.41 0.47
CA LEU A 55 -3.70 4.12 -0.22
C LEU A 55 -3.12 2.86 0.38
N GLU A 56 -2.67 1.94 -0.47
CA GLU A 56 -1.93 0.76 -0.07
C GLU A 56 -0.60 0.74 -0.83
N ILE A 57 0.51 0.90 -0.10
CA ILE A 57 1.85 0.71 -0.66
C ILE A 57 2.26 -0.74 -0.41
N VAL A 58 2.57 -1.46 -1.49
CA VAL A 58 3.11 -2.82 -1.44
C VAL A 58 4.55 -2.76 -1.92
N SER A 59 5.50 -3.09 -1.05
CA SER A 59 6.92 -3.13 -1.42
C SER A 59 7.49 -4.54 -1.25
N CYS A 60 8.43 -4.91 -2.11
CA CYS A 60 9.19 -6.13 -1.86
C CYS A 60 10.08 -5.94 -0.60
N PRO A 61 10.35 -7.02 0.17
CA PRO A 61 11.14 -6.93 1.41
C PRO A 61 12.62 -6.60 1.20
N SER A 62 13.03 -6.30 -0.03
CA SER A 62 14.41 -6.38 -0.52
C SER A 62 14.99 -7.81 -0.43
N CYS A 63 15.91 -8.15 -1.34
CA CYS A 63 16.58 -9.45 -1.36
C CYS A 63 17.94 -9.34 -2.08
N GLY A 64 18.69 -10.43 -2.21
CA GLY A 64 19.98 -10.42 -2.94
C GLY A 64 19.89 -10.07 -4.44
N ARG A 65 18.67 -9.95 -4.99
CA ARG A 65 18.40 -9.48 -6.36
C ARG A 65 18.05 -7.99 -6.41
N ALA A 66 17.88 -7.32 -5.28
CA ALA A 66 17.57 -5.90 -5.25
C ALA A 66 18.71 -5.13 -5.93
N GLN A 67 18.34 -4.31 -6.91
CA GLN A 67 19.28 -3.51 -7.68
C GLN A 67 19.21 -2.02 -7.33
N VAL A 68 18.30 -1.67 -6.42
CA VAL A 68 18.07 -0.31 -5.90
C VAL A 68 17.82 -0.38 -4.41
N ASP A 69 17.92 0.76 -3.73
CA ASP A 69 17.49 0.89 -2.35
C ASP A 69 15.95 0.94 -2.27
N VAL A 70 15.36 -0.24 -2.06
CA VAL A 70 13.90 -0.42 -1.98
C VAL A 70 13.30 0.34 -0.81
N TYR A 71 14.02 0.46 0.32
CA TYR A 71 13.52 1.13 1.51
C TYR A 71 13.35 2.61 1.23
N SER A 72 14.41 3.26 0.77
CA SER A 72 14.37 4.68 0.42
C SER A 72 13.34 4.96 -0.67
N LEU A 73 13.21 4.09 -1.68
CA LEU A 73 12.21 4.26 -2.73
C LEU A 73 10.79 4.14 -2.21
N ALA A 74 10.49 3.13 -1.37
CA ALA A 74 9.17 2.93 -0.78
C ALA A 74 8.79 4.07 0.16
N ASP A 75 9.74 4.56 0.98
CA ASP A 75 9.52 5.70 1.87
C ASP A 75 9.20 6.98 1.09
N ASN A 76 9.98 7.27 0.04
CA ASN A 76 9.75 8.44 -0.80
C ASN A 76 8.40 8.39 -1.54
N VAL A 77 8.00 7.21 -2.02
CA VAL A 77 6.68 7.02 -2.66
C VAL A 77 5.56 7.15 -1.63
N THR A 78 5.72 6.58 -0.44
CA THR A 78 4.75 6.69 0.66
C THR A 78 4.52 8.14 1.06
N GLU A 79 5.60 8.90 1.25
CA GLU A 79 5.54 10.33 1.60
C GLU A 79 4.92 11.15 0.45
N GLY A 80 5.29 10.88 -0.80
CA GLY A 80 4.77 11.59 -1.97
C GLY A 80 3.28 11.36 -2.24
N LEU A 81 2.72 10.26 -1.75
CA LEU A 81 1.32 9.88 -1.94
C LEU A 81 0.46 10.00 -0.67
N LYS A 82 1.01 10.50 0.44
CA LYS A 82 0.32 10.54 1.74
C LYS A 82 -1.04 11.27 1.74
N ASP A 83 -1.20 12.24 0.85
CA ASP A 83 -2.41 13.07 0.72
C ASP A 83 -3.43 12.48 -0.29
N MET A 84 -3.17 11.28 -0.81
CA MET A 84 -4.04 10.60 -1.76
C MET A 84 -5.39 10.26 -1.10
N THR A 85 -6.48 10.64 -1.77
CA THR A 85 -7.85 10.48 -1.26
C THR A 85 -8.65 9.39 -1.95
N VAL A 86 -8.26 9.01 -3.17
CA VAL A 86 -8.86 7.91 -3.93
C VAL A 86 -8.23 6.57 -3.55
N PRO A 87 -8.99 5.45 -3.58
CA PRO A 87 -8.45 4.12 -3.33
C PRO A 87 -7.44 3.73 -4.41
N LEU A 88 -6.15 3.65 -4.04
CA LEU A 88 -5.09 3.25 -4.96
C LEU A 88 -4.12 2.25 -4.31
N ARG A 89 -3.80 1.16 -5.03
CA ARG A 89 -2.77 0.20 -4.64
C ARG A 89 -1.52 0.43 -5.48
N VAL A 90 -0.41 0.81 -4.84
CA VAL A 90 0.85 1.15 -5.50
C VAL A 90 1.95 0.16 -5.12
N ALA A 91 2.57 -0.45 -6.12
CA ALA A 91 3.64 -1.42 -5.94
C ALA A 91 5.04 -0.82 -6.14
N VAL A 92 5.98 -1.11 -5.25
CA VAL A 92 7.38 -0.67 -5.31
C VAL A 92 8.32 -1.87 -5.25
N MET A 93 8.93 -2.21 -6.39
CA MET A 93 9.71 -3.43 -6.53
C MET A 93 11.17 -3.13 -6.83
N GLY A 94 12.06 -3.76 -6.06
CA GLY A 94 13.51 -3.53 -6.13
C GLY A 94 14.27 -4.25 -7.25
N CYS A 95 13.59 -5.05 -8.06
CA CYS A 95 14.18 -5.72 -9.22
C CYS A 95 13.16 -5.87 -10.36
N VAL A 96 13.65 -5.89 -11.59
CA VAL A 96 12.81 -6.10 -12.79
C VAL A 96 12.41 -7.57 -13.02
N VAL A 97 12.96 -8.51 -12.24
CA VAL A 97 12.75 -9.95 -12.48
C VAL A 97 11.40 -10.41 -11.94
N ASN A 98 11.18 -10.28 -10.63
CA ASN A 98 9.93 -10.66 -9.99
C ASN A 98 8.96 -9.49 -9.85
N GLY A 99 9.47 -8.25 -9.97
CA GLY A 99 8.69 -7.03 -9.74
C GLY A 99 7.38 -6.95 -10.53
N PRO A 100 7.36 -7.22 -11.85
CA PRO A 100 6.12 -7.20 -12.62
C PRO A 100 5.08 -8.26 -12.17
N GLY A 101 5.53 -9.43 -11.71
CA GLY A 101 4.65 -10.49 -11.22
C GLY A 101 4.08 -10.20 -9.84
N GLU A 102 4.93 -9.71 -8.92
CA GLU A 102 4.55 -9.32 -7.55
C GLU A 102 3.61 -8.11 -7.53
N ALA A 103 3.59 -7.33 -8.62
CA ALA A 103 2.81 -6.11 -8.73
C ALA A 103 1.57 -6.21 -9.65
N ARG A 104 1.22 -7.42 -10.10
CA ARG A 104 0.12 -7.63 -11.05
C ARG A 104 -1.23 -7.14 -10.52
N ASP A 105 -1.43 -7.25 -9.21
CA ASP A 105 -2.67 -6.84 -8.53
C ASP A 105 -2.65 -5.37 -8.09
N ALA A 106 -1.62 -4.60 -8.47
CA ALA A 106 -1.54 -3.18 -8.17
C ALA A 106 -2.10 -2.33 -9.32
N ASP A 107 -2.73 -1.22 -8.99
CA ASP A 107 -3.24 -0.25 -9.96
C ASP A 107 -2.09 0.47 -10.67
N LEU A 108 -1.03 0.75 -9.91
CA LEU A 108 0.17 1.46 -10.34
C LEU A 108 1.39 0.81 -9.70
N GLY A 109 2.55 0.90 -10.32
CA GLY A 109 3.79 0.62 -9.62
C GLY A 109 5.04 0.74 -10.45
N VAL A 110 6.16 0.37 -9.82
CA VAL A 110 7.48 0.39 -10.43
C VAL A 110 8.25 -0.89 -10.17
N ALA A 111 8.93 -1.39 -11.20
CA ALA A 111 9.99 -2.37 -11.08
C ALA A 111 11.34 -1.71 -11.43
N SER A 112 12.21 -1.59 -10.44
CA SER A 112 13.44 -0.81 -10.53
C SER A 112 14.68 -1.69 -10.65
N GLY A 113 15.64 -1.29 -11.46
CA GLY A 113 16.94 -1.95 -11.56
C GLY A 113 17.79 -1.44 -12.71
N ASN A 114 19.11 -1.61 -12.60
CA ASN A 114 20.09 -1.13 -13.58
C ASN A 114 19.94 0.38 -13.89
N GLY A 115 19.68 1.22 -12.87
CA GLY A 115 19.57 2.68 -13.00
C GLY A 115 18.28 3.18 -13.66
N LYS A 116 17.27 2.32 -13.81
CA LYS A 116 15.97 2.65 -14.42
C LYS A 116 14.81 2.02 -13.67
N GLY A 117 13.62 2.60 -13.81
CA GLY A 117 12.35 2.07 -13.31
C GLY A 117 11.37 1.85 -14.45
N GLN A 118 10.76 0.67 -14.50
CA GLN A 118 9.64 0.37 -15.38
C GLN A 118 8.36 0.69 -14.64
N ILE A 119 7.67 1.74 -15.06
CA ILE A 119 6.38 2.16 -14.52
C ILE A 119 5.28 1.36 -15.22
N PHE A 120 4.41 0.74 -14.44
CA PHE A 120 3.27 -0.01 -14.94
C PHE A 120 1.97 0.47 -14.33
N VAL A 121 0.90 0.37 -15.12
CA VAL A 121 -0.47 0.65 -14.71
C VAL A 121 -1.32 -0.57 -15.07
N LYS A 122 -2.04 -1.14 -14.10
CA LYS A 122 -2.87 -2.34 -14.27
C LYS A 122 -2.15 -3.51 -14.97
N GLY A 123 -0.86 -3.69 -14.62
CA GLY A 123 -0.01 -4.76 -15.17
C GLY A 123 0.63 -4.47 -16.53
N GLU A 124 0.37 -3.31 -17.16
CA GLU A 124 0.99 -2.93 -18.43
C GLU A 124 2.09 -1.87 -18.21
N VAL A 125 3.27 -2.08 -18.81
CA VAL A 125 4.37 -1.12 -18.74
C VAL A 125 4.05 0.08 -19.63
N ILE A 126 3.83 1.24 -19.01
CA ILE A 126 3.49 2.48 -19.73
C ILE A 126 4.72 3.34 -20.05
N LYS A 127 5.76 3.27 -19.21
CA LYS A 127 6.96 4.10 -19.37
C LYS A 127 8.15 3.45 -18.67
N THR A 128 9.34 3.66 -19.21
CA THR A 128 10.60 3.40 -18.50
C THR A 128 11.31 4.72 -18.27
N VAL A 129 11.69 5.00 -17.02
CA VAL A 129 12.31 6.27 -16.62
C VAL A 129 13.66 6.02 -15.92
N PRO A 130 14.58 7.00 -15.92
CA PRO A 130 15.76 6.96 -15.05
C PRO A 130 15.37 6.84 -13.58
N GLU A 131 16.22 6.24 -12.75
CA GLU A 131 15.95 6.03 -11.32
C GLU A 131 15.59 7.33 -10.57
N SER A 132 16.23 8.44 -10.93
CA SER A 132 15.97 9.77 -10.37
C SER A 132 14.57 10.31 -10.64
N GLU A 133 13.87 9.79 -11.65
CA GLU A 133 12.54 10.26 -12.07
C GLU A 133 11.40 9.34 -11.62
N ILE A 134 11.71 8.20 -10.99
CA ILE A 134 10.71 7.20 -10.60
C ILE A 134 9.64 7.79 -9.71
N VAL A 135 10.03 8.44 -8.61
CA VAL A 135 9.09 8.97 -7.61
C VAL A 135 8.19 10.03 -8.23
N ALA A 136 8.77 10.99 -8.96
CA ALA A 136 8.01 12.04 -9.63
C ALA A 136 7.03 11.48 -10.66
N THR A 137 7.45 10.46 -11.42
CA THR A 137 6.60 9.82 -12.42
C THR A 137 5.46 9.03 -11.76
N LEU A 138 5.72 8.28 -10.69
CA LEU A 138 4.68 7.58 -9.94
C LEU A 138 3.64 8.54 -9.37
N ILE A 139 4.06 9.67 -8.79
CA ILE A 139 3.13 10.67 -8.26
C ILE A 139 2.27 11.26 -9.38
N ALA A 140 2.89 11.61 -10.51
CA ALA A 140 2.16 12.15 -11.66
C ALA A 140 1.11 11.16 -12.19
N GLU A 141 1.46 9.88 -12.33
CA GLU A 141 0.53 8.85 -12.78
C GLU A 141 -0.55 8.53 -11.73
N ALA A 142 -0.20 8.54 -10.44
CA ALA A 142 -1.18 8.36 -9.38
C ALA A 142 -2.23 9.48 -9.37
N ASN A 143 -1.81 10.74 -9.57
CA ASN A 143 -2.72 11.88 -9.70
C ASN A 143 -3.59 11.76 -10.96
N ARG A 144 -3.02 11.34 -12.10
CA ARG A 144 -3.80 11.10 -13.33
C ARG A 144 -4.87 10.04 -13.11
N LEU A 145 -4.52 8.93 -12.46
CA LEU A 145 -5.47 7.87 -12.12
C LEU A 145 -6.56 8.36 -11.15
N ALA A 146 -6.19 9.20 -10.18
CA ALA A 146 -7.14 9.82 -9.26
C ALA A 146 -8.13 10.74 -9.98
N ASP A 147 -7.67 11.55 -10.93
CA ASP A 147 -8.52 12.43 -11.73
C ASP A 147 -9.48 11.63 -12.62
N GLU A 148 -9.04 10.50 -13.19
CA GLU A 148 -9.87 9.61 -14.01
C GLU A 148 -10.97 8.90 -13.22
N MET A 149 -10.72 8.61 -11.94
CA MET A 149 -11.69 7.98 -11.05
C MET A 149 -12.82 8.94 -10.65
N GLY A 150 -12.59 10.26 -10.70
CA GLY A 150 -13.55 11.29 -10.31
C GLY A 150 -13.91 11.27 -8.81
N PRO A 151 -14.72 12.23 -8.33
CA PRO A 151 -15.18 12.28 -6.94
C PRO A 151 -16.12 11.12 -6.55
N ASP A 152 -16.71 10.44 -7.55
CA ASP A 152 -17.61 9.29 -7.40
C ASP A 152 -16.92 7.94 -7.66
N ALA A 153 -15.58 7.90 -7.56
CA ALA A 153 -14.78 6.70 -7.70
C ALA A 153 -15.42 5.53 -6.91
N PRO A 154 -15.71 4.38 -7.55
CA PRO A 154 -16.22 3.24 -6.81
C PRO A 154 -15.21 2.89 -5.73
N LEU A 155 -15.68 2.99 -4.49
CA LEU A 155 -14.96 2.60 -3.29
C LEU A 155 -14.38 1.21 -3.56
N GLY A 156 -13.06 1.05 -3.42
CA GLY A 156 -12.37 -0.18 -3.78
C GLY A 156 -13.07 -1.37 -3.15
N THR A 157 -13.79 -2.15 -3.96
CA THR A 157 -14.63 -3.24 -3.46
C THR A 157 -13.71 -4.34 -2.99
N ALA A 158 -13.53 -4.42 -1.68
CA ALA A 158 -12.76 -5.47 -1.07
C ALA A 158 -13.61 -6.75 -1.06
N GLN A 159 -13.35 -7.65 -2.01
CA GLN A 159 -13.98 -8.97 -1.99
C GLN A 159 -13.34 -9.79 -0.86
N VAL A 160 -14.08 -10.01 0.22
CA VAL A 160 -13.74 -11.05 1.19
C VAL A 160 -14.06 -12.39 0.51
N VAL A 161 -13.03 -13.05 -0.01
CA VAL A 161 -13.16 -14.45 -0.44
C VAL A 161 -13.30 -15.28 0.83
N THR A 162 -14.53 -15.51 1.26
CA THR A 162 -14.85 -16.55 2.24
C THR A 162 -14.99 -17.86 1.47
N SER A 163 -14.13 -18.83 1.77
CA SER A 163 -14.27 -20.23 1.32
C SER A 163 -15.26 -20.98 2.20
#